data_AF-A0A1B8J8C4-F1
#
_entry.id   AF-A0A1B8J8C4-F1
#
_cell.length_a   1.000
_cell.length_b   1.000
_cell.length_c   1.000
_cell.angle_alpha   90.00
_cell.angle_beta   90.00
_cell.angle_gamma   90.00
#
_symmetry.space_group_name_H-M   'P 1'
#
loop_
_entity.id
_entity.type
_entity.pdbx_description
1 polymer ?
#
loop_
_entity_poly.entity_id
_entity_poly.type
_entity_poly.pdbx_seq_one_letter_code
_entity_poly.pdbx_strand_id
1 'polypeptide(L)'
;MRAAFSALELIIAIALLGILAGFGLSKSSPSLHHAALSTLSHIKYAQHLALNDSLVFDTLRQTRYLTAMHPSIDPQKLLESHKNFWQIQFHQTGIYTLNSYSIFFDTPRFSPTTDRDNQPQPGDIIARNGANMRCLSGYSNVNISIECRNNAEVSVRLHERFGVESIRIEGEPLCQEMGTFRIAFDALGAPYCTKSKSAHKLIAPLKIILQKGAHQKAICVMPQSGYSFLSKDGRC
;
A
#
# COMPACT_ATOMS: atom_id res chain seq x y z
N MET A 1 -54.19 -28.60 18.35
CA MET A 1 -54.61 -27.38 17.62
C MET A 1 -53.44 -26.42 17.63
N ARG A 2 -52.94 -25.99 16.46
CA ARG A 2 -51.79 -25.07 16.37
C ARG A 2 -52.26 -23.68 16.83
N ALA A 3 -51.62 -23.13 17.86
CA ALA A 3 -51.89 -21.76 18.29
C ALA A 3 -51.53 -20.81 17.14
N ALA A 4 -52.53 -20.07 16.65
CA ALA A 4 -52.29 -18.99 15.71
C ALA A 4 -51.81 -17.77 16.49
N PHE A 5 -50.79 -17.09 15.96
CA PHE A 5 -50.30 -15.82 16.51
C PHE A 5 -51.44 -14.79 16.56
N SER A 6 -51.49 -14.02 17.64
CA SER A 6 -52.42 -12.88 17.75
C SER A 6 -52.04 -11.80 16.73
N ALA A 7 -53.04 -11.10 16.17
CA ALA A 7 -52.81 -9.97 15.28
C ALA A 7 -51.93 -8.87 15.94
N LEU A 8 -52.08 -8.69 17.25
CA LEU A 8 -51.25 -7.77 18.04
C LEU A 8 -49.78 -8.23 18.05
N GLU A 9 -49.57 -9.52 18.23
CA GLU A 9 -48.25 -10.15 18.33
C GLU A 9 -47.50 -10.07 16.98
N LEU A 10 -48.23 -10.19 15.87
CA LEU A 10 -47.71 -9.99 14.53
C LEU A 10 -47.26 -8.53 14.31
N ILE A 11 -48.04 -7.55 14.75
CA ILE A 11 -47.70 -6.13 14.64
C ILE A 11 -46.42 -5.82 15.43
N ILE A 12 -46.32 -6.34 16.65
CA ILE A 12 -45.13 -6.17 17.51
C ILE A 12 -43.91 -6.83 16.87
N ALA A 13 -44.05 -8.04 16.33
CA ALA A 13 -42.96 -8.75 15.66
C ALA A 13 -42.44 -7.98 14.43
N ILE A 14 -43.33 -7.45 13.59
CA ILE A 14 -42.95 -6.64 12.42
C ILE A 14 -42.28 -5.33 12.85
N ALA A 15 -42.79 -4.67 13.89
CA ALA A 15 -42.18 -3.44 14.41
C ALA A 15 -40.75 -3.69 14.94
N LEU A 16 -40.54 -4.78 15.70
CA LEU A 16 -39.22 -5.15 16.20
C LEU A 16 -38.26 -5.53 15.06
N LEU A 17 -38.73 -6.28 14.05
CA LEU A 17 -37.95 -6.59 12.86
C LEU A 17 -37.58 -5.32 12.07
N GLY A 18 -38.49 -4.34 11.97
CA GLY A 18 -38.23 -3.06 11.32
C GLY A 18 -37.15 -2.23 12.04
N ILE A 19 -37.20 -2.19 13.38
CA ILE A 19 -36.19 -1.52 14.20
C ILE A 19 -34.83 -2.21 14.04
N LEU A 20 -34.79 -3.55 14.11
CA LEU A 20 -33.55 -4.33 13.95
C LEU A 20 -32.96 -4.19 12.54
N ALA A 21 -33.80 -4.16 11.50
CA ALA A 21 -33.37 -3.94 10.12
C ALA A 21 -32.76 -2.53 9.94
N GLY A 22 -33.29 -1.52 10.64
CA GLY A 22 -32.77 -0.15 10.62
C GLY A 22 -31.32 -0.03 11.13
N PHE A 23 -30.95 -0.81 12.16
CA PHE A 23 -29.58 -0.81 12.70
C PHE A 23 -28.59 -1.65 11.89
N GLY A 24 -29.07 -2.58 11.05
CA GLY A 24 -28.22 -3.40 10.19
C GLY A 24 -27.61 -2.65 9.00
N LEU A 25 -28.21 -1.53 8.59
CA LEU A 25 -27.78 -0.73 7.44
C LEU A 25 -26.84 0.40 7.87
N SER A 26 -25.64 0.06 8.36
CA SER A 26 -24.61 1.09 8.58
C SER A 26 -24.20 1.70 7.22
N LYS A 27 -24.40 3.02 7.03
CA LYS A 27 -24.00 3.73 5.80
C LYS A 27 -22.47 3.82 5.61
N SER A 28 -21.68 3.54 6.64
CA SER A 28 -20.23 3.62 6.55
C SER A 28 -19.55 2.58 7.43
N SER A 29 -18.38 2.11 7.00
CA SER A 29 -17.49 1.32 7.84
C SER A 29 -16.40 2.24 8.41
N PRO A 30 -16.42 2.62 9.70
CA PRO A 30 -15.38 3.45 10.30
C PRO A 30 -13.99 2.86 10.11
N SER A 31 -13.86 1.53 10.21
CA SER A 31 -12.62 0.81 9.92
C SER A 31 -12.12 1.01 8.49
N LEU A 32 -13.01 1.04 7.50
CA LEU A 32 -12.61 1.28 6.10
C LEU A 32 -12.14 2.73 5.91
N HIS A 33 -12.76 3.68 6.60
CA HIS A 33 -12.31 5.07 6.57
C HIS A 33 -10.92 5.23 7.19
N HIS A 34 -10.67 4.59 8.35
CA HIS A 34 -9.32 4.57 8.97
C HIS A 34 -8.28 3.86 8.10
N ALA A 35 -8.65 2.76 7.44
CA ALA A 35 -7.78 2.09 6.46
C ALA A 35 -7.38 3.07 5.35
N ALA A 36 -8.36 3.77 4.76
CA ALA A 36 -8.12 4.71 3.68
C ALA A 36 -7.25 5.92 4.11
N LEU A 37 -7.48 6.46 5.31
CA LEU A 37 -6.64 7.53 5.88
C LEU A 37 -5.20 7.06 6.14
N SER A 38 -5.05 5.86 6.74
CA SER A 38 -3.74 5.25 6.99
C SER A 38 -2.97 5.03 5.69
N THR A 39 -3.60 4.40 4.69
CA THR A 39 -3.01 4.20 3.37
C THR A 39 -2.65 5.52 2.70
N LEU A 40 -3.52 6.54 2.73
CA LEU A 40 -3.21 7.86 2.19
C LEU A 40 -1.99 8.49 2.87
N SER A 41 -1.93 8.42 4.21
CA SER A 41 -0.79 8.93 4.97
C SER A 41 0.51 8.24 4.57
N HIS A 42 0.46 6.92 4.33
CA HIS A 42 1.62 6.15 3.91
C HIS A 42 2.02 6.37 2.44
N ILE A 43 1.08 6.63 1.54
CA ILE A 43 1.40 7.08 0.17
C ILE A 43 2.17 8.42 0.23
N LYS A 44 1.66 9.38 1.01
CA LYS A 44 2.34 10.66 1.22
C LYS A 44 3.70 10.49 1.89
N TYR A 45 3.82 9.53 2.82
CA TYR A 45 5.09 9.23 3.46
C TYR A 45 6.11 8.65 2.47
N ALA A 46 5.71 7.73 1.59
CA ALA A 46 6.57 7.23 0.52
C ALA A 46 7.05 8.35 -0.41
N GLN A 47 6.15 9.27 -0.77
CA GLN A 47 6.51 10.46 -1.53
C GLN A 47 7.50 11.36 -0.77
N HIS A 48 7.26 11.60 0.51
CA HIS A 48 8.13 12.41 1.36
C HIS A 48 9.52 11.79 1.52
N LEU A 49 9.62 10.46 1.62
CA LEU A 49 10.89 9.74 1.60
C LEU A 49 11.63 9.98 0.28
N ALA A 50 10.93 9.92 -0.86
CA ALA A 50 11.53 10.21 -2.17
C ALA A 50 12.07 11.64 -2.29
N LEU A 51 11.36 12.61 -1.70
CA LEU A 51 11.76 14.03 -1.72
C LEU A 51 12.96 14.34 -0.81
N ASN A 52 13.12 13.59 0.28
CA ASN A 52 14.12 13.90 1.31
C ASN A 52 15.35 12.99 1.26
N ASP A 53 15.19 11.74 0.84
CA ASP A 53 16.31 10.81 0.76
C ASP A 53 17.12 11.10 -0.50
N SER A 54 18.41 11.35 -0.35
CA SER A 54 19.33 11.53 -1.47
C SER A 54 19.63 10.18 -2.13
N LEU A 55 18.71 9.68 -2.97
CA LEU A 55 18.88 8.44 -3.75
C LEU A 55 19.48 8.69 -5.15
N VAL A 56 19.99 9.90 -5.40
CA VAL A 56 20.72 10.27 -6.60
C VAL A 56 22.22 10.16 -6.34
N PHE A 57 22.87 9.22 -7.03
CA PHE A 57 24.29 8.93 -6.92
C PHE A 57 24.96 9.09 -8.29
N ASP A 58 25.91 10.01 -8.40
CA ASP A 58 26.72 10.24 -9.60
C ASP A 58 28.10 9.56 -9.51
N THR A 59 28.55 9.28 -8.28
CA THR A 59 29.88 8.75 -7.99
C THR A 59 29.83 7.65 -6.93
N LEU A 60 30.77 6.70 -7.02
CA LEU A 60 30.95 5.64 -6.01
C LEU A 60 31.26 6.16 -4.61
N ARG A 61 31.73 7.40 -4.47
CA ARG A 61 31.96 8.01 -3.16
C ARG A 61 30.64 8.30 -2.45
N GLN A 62 29.61 8.73 -3.18
CA GLN A 62 28.30 9.05 -2.62
C GLN A 62 27.57 7.79 -2.13
N THR A 63 27.83 6.62 -2.73
CA THR A 63 27.19 5.35 -2.33
C THR A 63 27.73 4.77 -1.02
N ARG A 64 28.93 5.20 -0.58
CA ARG A 64 29.65 4.60 0.56
C ARG A 64 28.86 4.54 1.86
N TYR A 65 28.09 5.59 2.16
CA TYR A 65 27.28 5.63 3.37
C TYR A 65 26.23 4.51 3.37
N LEU A 66 25.51 4.38 2.26
CA LEU A 66 24.47 3.38 2.13
C LEU A 66 25.04 1.96 2.11
N THR A 67 26.14 1.74 1.37
CA THR A 67 26.77 0.42 1.24
C THR A 67 27.50 -0.02 2.50
N ALA A 68 27.94 0.93 3.34
CA ALA A 68 28.50 0.61 4.66
C ALA A 68 27.43 0.06 5.61
N MET A 69 26.21 0.60 5.55
CA MET A 69 25.08 0.10 6.35
C MET A 69 24.44 -1.16 5.74
N HIS A 70 24.47 -1.28 4.41
CA HIS A 70 23.86 -2.39 3.67
C HIS A 70 24.89 -2.99 2.67
N PRO A 71 25.77 -3.90 3.14
CA PRO A 71 26.85 -4.46 2.30
C PRO A 71 26.38 -5.32 1.12
N SER A 72 25.12 -5.72 1.09
CA SER A 72 24.52 -6.46 -0.03
C SER A 72 24.28 -5.61 -1.27
N ILE A 73 24.36 -4.27 -1.15
CA ILE A 73 24.08 -3.34 -2.23
C ILE A 73 25.27 -3.25 -3.18
N ASP A 74 25.01 -3.37 -4.48
CA ASP A 74 25.97 -3.14 -5.55
C ASP A 74 26.14 -1.61 -5.79
N PRO A 75 27.31 -1.03 -5.43
CA PRO A 75 27.52 0.41 -5.58
C PRO A 75 27.56 0.88 -7.02
N GLN A 76 27.89 0.03 -8.00
CA GLN A 76 27.92 0.41 -9.41
C GLN A 76 26.50 0.61 -9.93
N LYS A 77 25.61 -0.32 -9.58
CA LYS A 77 24.20 -0.28 -10.00
C LYS A 77 23.35 0.76 -9.27
N LEU A 78 23.84 1.26 -8.13
CA LEU A 78 23.25 2.43 -7.48
C LEU A 78 23.43 3.72 -8.30
N LEU A 79 24.48 3.80 -9.13
CA LEU A 79 24.71 4.96 -10.01
C LEU A 79 23.66 5.06 -11.12
N GLU A 80 22.90 4.00 -11.38
CA GLU A 80 21.72 4.02 -12.24
C GLU A 80 20.56 4.73 -11.54
N SER A 81 20.75 6.01 -11.18
CA SER A 81 19.85 6.80 -10.33
C SER A 81 18.43 6.90 -10.87
N HIS A 82 18.25 6.80 -12.19
CA HIS A 82 16.94 6.74 -12.86
C HIS A 82 16.13 5.46 -12.53
N LYS A 83 16.74 4.48 -11.85
CA LYS A 83 16.10 3.25 -11.35
C LYS A 83 15.91 3.26 -9.83
N ASN A 84 16.32 4.33 -9.15
CA ASN A 84 16.21 4.43 -7.70
C ASN A 84 14.91 5.13 -7.33
N PHE A 85 14.02 4.40 -6.66
CA PHE A 85 12.72 4.93 -6.25
C PHE A 85 12.34 4.44 -4.86
N TRP A 86 11.81 5.34 -4.05
CA TRP A 86 10.91 4.91 -2.98
C TRP A 86 9.59 4.48 -3.60
N GLN A 87 9.10 3.31 -3.21
CA GLN A 87 7.86 2.77 -3.76
C GLN A 87 6.94 2.24 -2.67
N ILE A 88 5.65 2.32 -2.96
CA ILE A 88 4.60 1.62 -2.24
C ILE A 88 4.03 0.53 -3.15
N GLN A 89 4.15 -0.73 -2.71
CA GLN A 89 3.62 -1.89 -3.39
C GLN A 89 2.44 -2.46 -2.63
N PHE A 90 1.33 -2.69 -3.33
CA PHE A 90 0.12 -3.27 -2.78
C PHE A 90 0.06 -4.75 -3.12
N HIS A 91 -0.20 -5.59 -2.12
CA HIS A 91 -0.33 -7.03 -2.24
C HIS A 91 -1.82 -7.38 -2.17
N GLN A 92 -2.40 -7.74 -3.32
CA GLN A 92 -3.84 -8.04 -3.43
C GLN A 92 -4.14 -9.50 -3.10
N THR A 93 -3.15 -10.39 -3.25
CA THR A 93 -3.27 -11.82 -3.02
C THR A 93 -2.13 -12.31 -2.11
N GLY A 94 -2.16 -13.61 -1.78
CA GLY A 94 -1.15 -14.28 -0.97
C GLY A 94 -1.66 -14.62 0.45
N ILE A 95 -1.24 -15.79 0.95
CA ILE A 95 -1.75 -16.36 2.20
C ILE A 95 -1.42 -15.48 3.42
N TYR A 96 -0.25 -14.83 3.38
CA TYR A 96 0.27 -14.01 4.49
C TYR A 96 0.28 -12.51 4.17
N THR A 97 -0.16 -12.13 2.97
CA THR A 97 -0.04 -10.77 2.41
C THR A 97 -1.37 -10.21 1.92
N LEU A 98 -2.47 -10.94 2.13
CA LEU A 98 -3.79 -10.61 1.59
C LEU A 98 -4.19 -9.16 1.94
N ASN A 99 -4.46 -8.36 0.90
CA ASN A 99 -4.78 -6.94 1.00
C ASN A 99 -3.87 -6.21 2.00
N SER A 100 -2.59 -6.15 1.69
CA SER A 100 -1.58 -5.42 2.45
C SER A 100 -0.75 -4.53 1.54
N TYR A 101 0.19 -3.78 2.09
CA TYR A 101 1.18 -3.06 1.29
C TYR A 101 2.53 -2.96 1.99
N SER A 102 3.55 -2.60 1.23
CA SER A 102 4.91 -2.38 1.71
C SER A 102 5.50 -1.11 1.12
N ILE A 103 6.26 -0.37 1.92
CA ILE A 103 6.99 0.83 1.50
C ILE A 103 8.49 0.54 1.61
N PHE A 104 9.20 0.58 0.50
CA PHE A 104 10.60 0.18 0.44
C PHE A 104 11.33 0.84 -0.73
N PHE A 105 12.65 0.83 -0.64
CA PHE A 105 13.58 1.10 -1.72
C PHE A 105 14.18 -0.25 -2.15
N ASP A 106 13.92 -0.64 -3.40
CA ASP A 106 14.43 -1.88 -4.02
C ASP A 106 15.90 -1.70 -4.37
N THR A 107 16.75 -2.28 -3.54
CA THR A 107 18.19 -2.06 -3.59
C THR A 107 18.83 -2.96 -4.65
N PRO A 108 19.70 -2.43 -5.51
CA PRO A 108 20.42 -3.28 -6.45
C PRO A 108 21.42 -4.17 -5.71
N ARG A 109 21.34 -5.48 -5.91
CA ARG A 109 22.29 -6.44 -5.32
C ARG A 109 23.30 -6.95 -6.33
N PHE A 110 24.35 -7.62 -5.84
CA PHE A 110 25.34 -8.35 -6.65
C PHE A 110 24.74 -9.58 -7.35
N SER A 111 23.82 -9.35 -8.30
CA SER A 111 23.18 -10.37 -9.13
C SER A 111 23.06 -9.88 -10.58
N PRO A 112 23.32 -10.72 -11.59
CA PRO A 112 23.20 -10.31 -13.00
C PRO A 112 21.74 -10.18 -13.45
N THR A 113 20.79 -10.92 -12.86
CA THR A 113 19.41 -11.02 -13.37
C THR A 113 18.33 -10.69 -12.33
N THR A 114 18.67 -10.74 -11.04
CA THR A 114 17.78 -10.49 -9.88
C THR A 114 18.41 -9.45 -8.95
N ASP A 115 18.98 -8.40 -9.53
CA ASP A 115 19.54 -7.29 -8.77
C ASP A 115 18.46 -6.43 -8.13
N ARG A 116 17.30 -6.27 -8.78
CA ARG A 116 16.11 -5.63 -8.25
C ARG A 116 14.90 -6.56 -8.39
N ASP A 117 14.37 -7.02 -7.26
CA ASP A 117 13.39 -8.12 -7.20
C ASP A 117 11.95 -7.66 -7.25
N ASN A 118 11.72 -6.34 -7.19
CA ASN A 118 10.41 -5.73 -7.26
C ASN A 118 9.46 -6.16 -6.13
N GLN A 119 10.03 -6.66 -5.03
CA GLN A 119 9.36 -7.11 -3.82
C GLN A 119 10.29 -6.83 -2.64
N PRO A 120 9.78 -6.60 -1.42
CA PRO A 120 10.64 -6.42 -0.26
C PRO A 120 11.41 -7.71 0.05
N GLN A 121 12.74 -7.65 -0.03
CA GLN A 121 13.63 -8.80 0.14
C GLN A 121 14.70 -8.53 1.20
N PRO A 122 15.43 -9.57 1.64
CA PRO A 122 16.65 -9.38 2.39
C PRO A 122 17.63 -8.48 1.62
N GLY A 123 18.01 -7.36 2.22
CA GLY A 123 18.92 -6.37 1.63
C GLY A 123 18.26 -5.06 1.25
N ASP A 124 16.93 -5.05 1.07
CA ASP A 124 16.19 -3.83 0.76
C ASP A 124 16.08 -2.90 1.96
N ILE A 125 15.83 -1.63 1.69
CA ILE A 125 15.59 -0.64 2.73
C ILE A 125 14.09 -0.45 2.86
N ILE A 126 13.57 -0.73 4.05
CA ILE A 126 12.13 -0.70 4.31
C ILE A 126 11.82 0.48 5.20
N ALA A 127 10.81 1.25 4.80
CA ALA A 127 10.39 2.42 5.56
C ALA A 127 9.92 2.02 6.95
N ARG A 128 10.19 2.86 7.94
CA ARG A 128 9.81 2.61 9.33
C ARG A 128 8.80 3.63 9.85
N ASN A 129 7.95 3.13 10.73
CA ASN A 129 7.17 3.80 11.75
C ASN A 129 7.91 4.95 12.43
N GLY A 130 7.70 6.23 12.08
CA GLY A 130 8.38 7.32 12.80
C GLY A 130 8.09 7.36 14.30
N ALA A 131 6.93 6.86 14.74
CA ALA A 131 6.52 6.86 16.14
C ALA A 131 6.97 5.62 16.94
N ASN A 132 7.12 4.47 16.29
CA ASN A 132 7.33 3.19 16.98
C ASN A 132 8.42 2.31 16.35
N MET A 133 9.09 2.80 15.30
CA MET A 133 10.15 2.13 14.55
C MET A 133 9.78 0.76 13.95
N ARG A 134 8.49 0.43 13.85
CA ARG A 134 8.02 -0.78 13.18
C ARG A 134 8.12 -0.63 11.67
N CYS A 135 8.48 -1.69 10.97
CA CYS A 135 8.63 -1.65 9.52
C CYS A 135 7.27 -1.61 8.80
N LEU A 136 7.15 -0.72 7.83
CA LEU A 136 5.97 -0.55 6.98
C LEU A 136 5.98 -1.57 5.84
N SER A 137 5.93 -2.86 6.19
CA SER A 137 5.85 -3.95 5.21
C SER A 137 4.88 -5.05 5.63
N GLY A 138 3.89 -5.30 4.78
CA GLY A 138 2.93 -6.41 4.92
C GLY A 138 3.36 -7.69 4.20
N TYR A 139 4.52 -7.69 3.52
CA TYR A 139 4.93 -8.75 2.59
C TYR A 139 5.42 -10.04 3.27
N SER A 140 6.32 -9.94 4.25
CA SER A 140 6.86 -11.11 4.93
C SER A 140 7.35 -10.74 6.32
N ASN A 141 7.22 -11.67 7.27
CA ASN A 141 7.80 -11.53 8.60
C ASN A 141 9.24 -12.06 8.70
N VAL A 142 9.70 -12.85 7.72
CA VAL A 142 10.96 -13.61 7.82
C VAL A 142 11.88 -13.37 6.64
N ASN A 143 11.34 -13.38 5.42
CA ASN A 143 12.11 -13.15 4.19
C ASN A 143 12.09 -11.66 3.84
N ILE A 144 12.77 -10.88 4.68
CA ILE A 144 12.77 -9.42 4.67
C ILE A 144 14.05 -8.92 5.34
N SER A 145 14.34 -7.62 5.21
CA SER A 145 15.47 -6.94 5.89
C SER A 145 15.51 -7.30 7.38
N ILE A 146 16.72 -7.50 7.90
CA ILE A 146 16.93 -8.14 9.21
C ILE A 146 16.26 -7.37 10.35
N GLU A 147 16.27 -6.04 10.28
CA GLU A 147 15.59 -5.11 11.20
C GLU A 147 14.06 -5.23 11.22
N CYS A 148 13.48 -5.81 10.17
CA CYS A 148 12.05 -5.88 9.93
C CYS A 148 11.49 -7.26 10.22
N ARG A 149 12.34 -8.24 10.53
CA ARG A 149 11.92 -9.58 10.88
C ARG A 149 11.07 -9.54 12.15
N ASN A 150 9.84 -10.06 12.06
CA ASN A 150 8.84 -10.02 13.13
C ASN A 150 8.57 -8.62 13.72
N ASN A 151 8.88 -7.56 12.96
CA ASN A 151 8.74 -6.16 13.40
C ASN A 151 7.86 -5.35 12.43
N ALA A 152 6.84 -5.99 11.87
CA ALA A 152 5.91 -5.35 10.95
C ALA A 152 4.91 -4.43 11.68
N GLU A 153 4.62 -3.29 11.08
CA GLU A 153 3.51 -2.42 11.47
C GLU A 153 2.19 -3.08 11.07
N VAL A 154 1.25 -3.21 12.00
CA VAL A 154 -0.01 -3.90 11.71
C VAL A 154 -0.91 -3.08 10.78
N SER A 155 -0.75 -1.76 10.77
CA SER A 155 -1.57 -0.87 9.95
C SER A 155 -1.35 -1.00 8.44
N VAL A 156 -0.28 -1.69 8.00
CA VAL A 156 -0.06 -1.99 6.58
C VAL A 156 -0.73 -3.30 6.13
N ARG A 157 -1.26 -4.09 7.07
CA ARG A 157 -2.05 -5.30 6.79
C ARG A 157 -3.53 -4.97 6.82
N LEU A 158 -4.04 -4.42 5.72
CA LEU A 158 -5.38 -3.83 5.69
C LEU A 158 -6.49 -4.87 5.92
N HIS A 159 -6.30 -6.10 5.45
CA HIS A 159 -7.20 -7.21 5.77
C HIS A 159 -7.24 -7.50 7.27
N GLU A 160 -6.08 -7.84 7.87
CA GLU A 160 -5.98 -8.23 9.28
C GLU A 160 -6.42 -7.11 10.23
N ARG A 161 -6.01 -5.86 9.98
CA ARG A 161 -6.26 -4.75 10.89
C ARG A 161 -7.63 -4.12 10.74
N PHE A 162 -8.11 -3.97 9.51
CA PHE A 162 -9.32 -3.18 9.21
C PHE A 162 -10.43 -4.00 8.56
N GLY A 163 -10.18 -5.26 8.21
CA GLY A 163 -11.12 -6.11 7.48
C GLY A 163 -11.31 -5.66 6.03
N VAL A 164 -10.31 -5.04 5.39
CA VAL A 164 -10.39 -4.73 3.96
C VAL A 164 -10.37 -6.03 3.16
N GLU A 165 -11.39 -6.22 2.34
CA GLU A 165 -11.65 -7.45 1.58
C GLU A 165 -11.04 -7.40 0.19
N SER A 166 -10.89 -6.21 -0.40
CA SER A 166 -10.17 -6.03 -1.66
C SER A 166 -9.50 -4.67 -1.77
N ILE A 167 -8.36 -4.67 -2.48
CA ILE A 167 -7.65 -3.49 -2.95
C ILE A 167 -7.57 -3.60 -4.47
N ARG A 168 -7.99 -2.58 -5.20
CA ARG A 168 -7.92 -2.53 -6.66
C ARG A 168 -7.50 -1.16 -7.16
N ILE A 169 -6.98 -1.10 -8.38
CA ILE A 169 -6.72 0.18 -9.05
C ILE A 169 -7.65 0.38 -10.23
N GLU A 170 -8.04 1.63 -10.44
CA GLU A 170 -8.61 2.16 -11.68
C GLU A 170 -7.62 3.21 -12.22
N GLY A 171 -7.35 3.18 -13.52
CA GLY A 171 -6.36 4.06 -14.16
C GLY A 171 -5.67 3.35 -15.31
N GLU A 172 -4.38 3.62 -15.48
CA GLU A 172 -3.60 3.07 -16.59
C GLU A 172 -3.40 1.54 -16.45
N PRO A 173 -3.81 0.71 -17.43
CA PRO A 173 -3.72 -0.76 -17.34
C PRO A 173 -2.30 -1.30 -17.12
N LEU A 174 -1.30 -0.53 -17.57
CA LEU A 174 0.12 -0.83 -17.42
C LEU A 174 0.62 -0.76 -15.96
N CYS A 175 -0.13 -0.13 -15.05
CA CYS A 175 0.19 -0.08 -13.64
C CYS A 175 -0.28 -1.34 -12.86
N GLN A 176 -1.11 -2.19 -13.48
CA GLN A 176 -1.60 -3.42 -12.86
C GLN A 176 -0.67 -4.61 -13.17
N GLU A 177 -0.33 -5.36 -12.14
CA GLU A 177 0.36 -6.64 -12.20
C GLU A 177 -0.51 -7.76 -11.59
N MET A 178 -0.14 -9.02 -11.81
CA MET A 178 -0.93 -10.13 -11.26
C MET A 178 -0.79 -10.14 -9.73
N GLY A 179 -1.89 -9.88 -9.02
CA GLY A 179 -1.93 -9.89 -7.56
C GLY A 179 -1.22 -8.73 -6.87
N THR A 180 -0.71 -7.74 -7.62
CA THR A 180 -0.02 -6.57 -7.07
C THR A 180 -0.12 -5.37 -8.01
N PHE A 181 0.15 -4.18 -7.48
CA PHE A 181 0.44 -2.97 -8.24
C PHE A 181 1.29 -2.06 -7.37
N ARG A 182 1.98 -1.11 -7.97
CA ARG A 182 2.95 -0.29 -7.25
C ARG A 182 3.03 1.11 -7.81
N ILE A 183 3.29 2.03 -6.90
CA ILE A 183 3.53 3.44 -7.18
C ILE A 183 4.92 3.76 -6.65
N ALA A 184 5.79 4.21 -7.54
CA ALA A 184 7.12 4.68 -7.24
C ALA A 184 7.13 6.21 -7.30
N PHE A 185 8.01 6.84 -6.52
CA PHE A 185 8.23 8.27 -6.54
C PHE A 185 9.70 8.56 -6.86
N ASP A 186 9.92 9.44 -7.82
CA ASP A 186 11.27 9.94 -8.11
C ASP A 186 11.72 10.97 -7.06
N ALA A 187 12.95 11.47 -7.20
CA ALA A 187 13.52 12.47 -6.28
C ALA A 187 12.77 13.82 -6.25
N LEU A 188 11.84 14.05 -7.19
CA LEU A 188 10.96 15.23 -7.25
C LEU A 188 9.55 14.92 -6.73
N GLY A 189 9.32 13.70 -6.24
CA GLY A 189 8.02 13.23 -5.77
C GLY A 189 7.01 12.98 -6.90
N ALA A 190 7.47 12.91 -8.16
CA ALA A 190 6.60 12.59 -9.28
C ALA A 190 6.28 11.08 -9.29
N PRO A 191 4.99 10.70 -9.48
CA PRO A 191 4.58 9.31 -9.41
C PRO A 191 4.86 8.58 -10.72
N TYR A 192 5.33 7.35 -10.57
CA TYR A 192 5.52 6.36 -11.61
C TYR A 192 4.76 5.11 -11.21
N CYS A 193 4.29 4.35 -12.18
CA CYS A 193 3.95 2.96 -11.92
C CYS A 193 5.01 2.03 -12.51
N THR A 194 5.36 1.02 -11.72
CA THR A 194 6.47 0.12 -12.02
C THR A 194 5.90 -1.24 -12.38
N LYS A 195 6.24 -1.73 -13.57
CA LYS A 195 5.89 -3.08 -14.03
C LYS A 195 7.12 -3.73 -14.62
N SER A 196 7.43 -4.94 -14.18
CA SER A 196 8.52 -5.78 -14.74
C SER A 196 9.80 -4.99 -15.10
N LYS A 197 10.48 -4.44 -14.08
CA LYS A 197 11.73 -3.66 -14.16
C LYS A 197 11.66 -2.29 -14.88
N SER A 198 10.48 -1.87 -15.36
CA SER A 198 10.30 -0.59 -16.05
C SER A 198 9.41 0.35 -15.24
N ALA A 199 9.86 1.60 -15.05
CA ALA A 199 9.10 2.67 -14.42
C ALA A 199 8.46 3.55 -15.50
N HIS A 200 7.13 3.68 -15.47
CA HIS A 200 6.37 4.51 -16.40
C HIS A 200 5.80 5.70 -15.64
N LYS A 201 6.11 6.91 -16.10
CA LYS A 201 5.60 8.13 -15.47
C LYS A 201 4.07 8.13 -15.57
N LEU A 202 3.40 8.41 -14.46
CA LEU A 202 1.96 8.50 -14.44
C LEU A 202 1.49 9.72 -15.24
N ILE A 203 0.63 9.50 -16.24
CA ILE A 203 0.09 10.55 -17.12
C ILE A 203 -1.38 10.88 -16.83
N ALA A 204 -2.10 9.97 -16.16
CA ALA A 204 -3.48 10.17 -15.73
C ALA A 204 -3.67 9.86 -14.23
N PRO A 205 -4.70 10.40 -13.56
CA PRO A 205 -4.95 10.07 -12.16
C PRO A 205 -5.08 8.56 -11.93
N LEU A 206 -4.36 8.05 -10.93
CA LEU A 206 -4.47 6.66 -10.48
C LEU A 206 -5.40 6.61 -9.26
N LYS A 207 -6.39 5.73 -9.29
CA LYS A 207 -7.39 5.59 -8.24
C LYS A 207 -7.25 4.24 -7.55
N ILE A 208 -6.84 4.26 -6.30
CA ILE A 208 -6.77 3.07 -5.44
C ILE A 208 -8.09 2.93 -4.68
N ILE A 209 -8.72 1.76 -4.74
CA ILE A 209 -10.03 1.51 -4.16
C ILE A 209 -9.90 0.41 -3.12
N LEU A 210 -10.30 0.75 -1.89
CA LEU A 210 -10.41 -0.18 -0.77
C LEU A 210 -11.89 -0.56 -0.60
N GLN A 211 -12.18 -1.85 -0.48
CA GLN A 211 -13.53 -2.37 -0.29
C GLN A 211 -13.67 -3.16 1.00
N LYS A 212 -14.83 -3.02 1.64
CA LYS A 212 -15.27 -3.84 2.78
C LYS A 212 -16.80 -3.97 2.75
N GLY A 213 -17.31 -5.18 2.53
CA GLY A 213 -18.72 -5.42 2.26
C GLY A 213 -19.21 -4.59 1.07
N ALA A 214 -20.33 -3.88 1.25
CA ALA A 214 -20.90 -2.98 0.25
C ALA A 214 -20.23 -1.58 0.21
N HIS A 215 -19.27 -1.30 1.09
CA HIS A 215 -18.64 0.02 1.17
C HIS A 215 -17.31 0.07 0.43
N GLN A 216 -17.04 1.21 -0.20
CA GLN A 216 -15.78 1.50 -0.87
C GLN A 216 -15.23 2.87 -0.46
N LYS A 217 -13.91 2.99 -0.45
CA LYS A 217 -13.19 4.28 -0.34
C LYS A 217 -12.14 4.35 -1.44
N ALA A 218 -12.04 5.52 -2.07
CA ALA A 218 -11.10 5.76 -3.15
C ALA A 218 -10.03 6.78 -2.72
N ILE A 219 -8.77 6.46 -3.01
CA ILE A 219 -7.62 7.34 -2.89
C ILE A 219 -7.16 7.68 -4.29
N CYS A 220 -7.06 8.97 -4.61
CA CYS A 220 -6.56 9.46 -5.89
C CYS A 220 -5.09 9.85 -5.74
N VAL A 221 -4.27 9.50 -6.73
CA VAL A 221 -2.88 9.93 -6.89
C VAL A 221 -2.78 10.67 -8.22
N MET A 222 -2.52 11.97 -8.16
CA MET A 222 -2.47 12.83 -9.33
C MET A 222 -1.14 12.70 -10.08
N PRO A 223 -1.15 12.78 -11.42
CA PRO A 223 0.08 12.78 -12.21
C PRO A 223 0.93 14.02 -11.89
N GLN A 224 2.19 13.99 -12.32
CA GLN A 224 3.21 15.04 -12.16
C GLN A 224 3.66 15.34 -10.72
N SER A 225 2.75 15.71 -9.84
CA SER A 225 3.07 16.17 -8.47
C SER A 225 2.98 15.08 -7.42
N GLY A 226 2.34 13.94 -7.71
CA GLY A 226 2.08 12.89 -6.72
C GLY A 226 1.06 13.28 -5.66
N TYR A 227 0.41 14.44 -5.80
CA TYR A 227 -0.61 14.90 -4.86
C TYR A 227 -1.68 13.82 -4.69
N SER A 228 -1.87 13.42 -3.44
CA SER A 228 -2.75 12.31 -3.09
C SER A 228 -3.83 12.74 -2.11
N PHE A 229 -5.07 12.29 -2.34
CA PHE A 229 -6.24 12.66 -1.52
C PHE A 229 -7.31 11.56 -1.47
N LEU A 230 -8.18 11.62 -0.45
CA LEU A 230 -9.38 10.79 -0.40
C LEU A 230 -10.49 11.41 -1.26
N SER A 231 -11.00 10.64 -2.21
CA SER A 231 -12.12 11.06 -3.04
C SER A 231 -13.43 11.08 -2.23
N LYS A 232 -14.23 12.13 -2.42
CA LYS A 232 -15.53 12.30 -1.77
C LYS A 232 -16.68 11.63 -2.53
N ASP A 233 -16.60 11.64 -3.86
CA ASP A 233 -17.62 11.19 -4.81
C ASP A 233 -17.13 10.03 -5.70
N GLY A 234 -15.94 9.52 -5.43
CA GLY A 234 -15.30 8.47 -6.23
C GLY A 234 -14.61 8.99 -7.49
N ARG A 235 -14.52 10.32 -7.69
CA ARG A 235 -13.79 10.94 -8.80
C ARG A 235 -12.38 11.35 -8.41
N CYS A 236 -11.50 11.20 -9.40
CA CYS A 236 -10.19 11.80 -9.53
C CYS A 236 -10.26 12.62 -10.84
#